data_AF-A0A960FTR0-F1
#
_entry.id   AF-A0A960FTR0-F1
#
_cell.length_a   1.000
_cell.length_b   1.000
_cell.length_c   1.000
_cell.angle_alpha   90.00
_cell.angle_beta   90.00
_cell.angle_gamma   90.00
#
_symmetry.space_group_name_H-M   'P 1'
#
loop_
_entity.id
_entity.type
_entity.pdbx_description
1 polymer ?
#
loop_
_entity_poly.entity_id
_entity_poly.type
_entity_poly.pdbx_seq_one_letter_code
_entity_poly.pdbx_strand_id
1 'polypeptide(L)'
;MRRPAAAVLAALVLTATGCSGGSDEPAPAPSTPTPTPLSELDARGLDVARTSFCAQVAPAAVEDALGGASDSSDEWVNGDRARLADGVTDVAHEFGCRWVAADGTTATGWVFAPPVTPKRAEELRTAAAKASGCRPVAAAPPYGAHSVAVRCEDGTTAFHGLFGDAWLSCSLRIRPAGDADLDRVGRWCATVAQAAGS
;
A
#
# COMPACT_ATOMS: atom_id res chain seq x y z
N MET A 1 -0.35 -39.65 -54.23
CA MET A 1 0.48 -38.91 -55.21
C MET A 1 1.69 -38.36 -54.45
N ARG A 2 2.84 -39.06 -54.41
CA ARG A 2 4.08 -38.88 -55.22
C ARG A 2 4.66 -37.44 -55.26
N ARG A 3 5.84 -37.31 -54.61
CA ARG A 3 6.88 -36.24 -54.45
C ARG A 3 7.29 -35.49 -55.77
N PRO A 4 7.95 -34.29 -55.79
CA PRO A 4 9.32 -33.95 -55.25
C PRO A 4 9.46 -32.51 -54.66
N ALA A 5 10.38 -32.14 -53.75
CA ALA A 5 11.87 -32.12 -53.70
C ALA A 5 12.55 -30.88 -54.35
N ALA A 6 13.51 -30.30 -53.59
CA ALA A 6 14.64 -29.41 -53.95
C ALA A 6 14.42 -27.87 -53.95
N ALA A 7 15.41 -27.00 -53.68
CA ALA A 7 16.65 -26.99 -52.89
C ALA A 7 17.33 -25.59 -53.02
N VAL A 8 18.27 -25.30 -52.10
CA VAL A 8 19.49 -24.43 -52.21
C VAL A 8 19.41 -22.89 -52.08
N LEU A 9 20.47 -22.38 -51.42
CA LEU A 9 21.18 -21.08 -51.49
C LEU A 9 20.79 -20.05 -50.41
N ALA A 10 21.71 -19.37 -49.71
CA ALA A 10 23.18 -19.37 -49.68
C ALA A 10 23.64 -18.63 -48.42
N ALA A 11 24.87 -18.92 -47.99
CA ALA A 11 25.55 -18.33 -46.86
C ALA A 11 25.86 -16.83 -47.03
N LEU A 12 25.85 -16.10 -45.91
CA LEU A 12 26.65 -14.89 -45.74
C LEU A 12 27.33 -14.95 -44.37
N VAL A 13 28.61 -15.29 -44.40
CA VAL A 13 29.54 -15.18 -43.27
C VAL A 13 30.06 -13.75 -43.27
N LEU A 14 29.70 -12.98 -42.25
CA LEU A 14 30.32 -11.69 -41.96
C LEU A 14 31.16 -11.84 -40.69
N THR A 15 32.47 -11.92 -40.88
CA THR A 15 33.49 -11.78 -39.86
C THR A 15 33.59 -10.32 -39.42
N ALA A 16 33.37 -10.04 -38.14
CA ALA A 16 33.77 -8.78 -37.51
C ALA A 16 34.66 -9.10 -36.30
N THR A 17 35.96 -8.90 -36.48
CA THR A 17 36.95 -8.75 -35.41
C THR A 17 36.77 -7.38 -34.76
N GLY A 18 36.58 -7.35 -33.44
CA GLY A 18 36.55 -6.13 -32.65
C GLY A 18 37.01 -6.39 -31.22
N CYS A 19 38.28 -6.09 -30.95
CA CYS A 19 38.85 -5.99 -29.61
C CYS A 19 38.25 -4.76 -28.89
N SER A 20 37.87 -4.90 -27.63
CA SER A 20 38.49 -4.13 -26.53
C SER A 20 37.89 -4.60 -25.21
N GLY A 21 38.76 -4.93 -24.25
CA GLY A 21 38.35 -5.22 -22.89
C GLY A 21 37.78 -3.96 -22.25
N GLY A 22 36.47 -3.95 -22.05
CA GLY A 22 35.83 -3.17 -21.01
C GLY A 22 35.49 -4.17 -19.92
N SER A 23 36.08 -4.02 -18.74
CA SER A 23 35.51 -4.63 -17.54
C SER A 23 34.09 -4.07 -17.43
N ASP A 24 33.09 -4.88 -17.78
CA ASP A 24 31.70 -4.64 -17.44
C ASP A 24 31.62 -4.71 -15.92
N GLU A 25 31.98 -3.61 -15.26
CA GLU A 25 31.57 -3.35 -13.89
C GLU A 25 30.04 -3.26 -13.95
N PRO A 26 29.32 -4.19 -13.30
CA PRO A 26 27.87 -4.17 -13.33
C PRO A 26 27.39 -2.78 -12.89
N ALA A 27 26.65 -2.09 -13.75
CA ALA A 27 26.04 -0.82 -13.39
C ALA A 27 25.28 -1.04 -12.06
N PRO A 28 25.49 -0.17 -11.04
CA PRO A 28 24.83 -0.34 -9.76
C PRO A 28 23.33 -0.44 -10.01
N ALA A 29 22.72 -1.52 -9.51
CA ALA A 29 21.28 -1.72 -9.64
C ALA A 29 20.57 -0.49 -9.08
N PRO A 30 19.54 0.03 -9.77
CA PRO A 30 18.78 1.16 -9.26
C PRO A 30 18.27 0.82 -7.86
N SER A 31 18.65 1.65 -6.88
CA SER A 31 18.21 1.49 -5.50
C SER A 31 16.71 1.76 -5.46
N THR A 32 15.91 0.82 -4.96
CA THR A 32 14.51 1.09 -4.68
C THR A 32 14.44 2.16 -3.58
N PRO A 33 13.74 3.28 -3.80
CA PRO A 33 13.62 4.31 -2.78
C PRO A 33 12.94 3.71 -1.54
N THR A 34 13.53 3.92 -0.37
CA THR A 34 12.92 3.57 0.91
C THR A 34 11.66 4.42 1.11
N PRO A 35 10.54 3.86 1.61
CA PRO A 35 9.35 4.65 1.84
C PRO A 35 9.57 5.75 2.90
N THR A 36 8.91 6.89 2.71
CA THR A 36 9.03 8.06 3.59
C THR A 36 8.52 7.75 5.01
N PRO A 37 9.28 8.06 6.07
CA PRO A 37 8.77 8.01 7.44
C PRO A 37 7.55 8.92 7.63
N LEU A 38 6.56 8.47 8.42
CA LEU A 38 5.34 9.28 8.62
C LEU A 38 5.62 10.62 9.31
N SER A 39 6.62 10.69 10.18
CA SER A 39 7.05 11.94 10.84
C SER A 39 7.63 12.98 9.88
N GLU A 40 8.03 12.58 8.68
CA GLU A 40 8.55 13.48 7.62
C GLU A 40 7.46 13.93 6.65
N LEU A 41 6.28 13.30 6.67
CA LEU A 41 5.15 13.70 5.84
C LEU A 41 4.49 14.95 6.44
N ASP A 42 4.34 16.02 5.64
CA ASP A 42 3.43 17.12 5.99
C ASP A 42 1.98 16.69 5.81
N ALA A 43 1.49 15.88 6.74
CA ALA A 43 0.14 15.33 6.69
C ALA A 43 -0.95 16.39 6.91
N ARG A 44 -0.60 17.61 7.34
CA ARG A 44 -1.59 18.69 7.58
C ARG A 44 -1.85 19.54 6.33
N GLY A 45 -0.86 19.65 5.44
CA GLY A 45 -0.99 20.36 4.16
C GLY A 45 -1.52 19.49 3.03
N LEU A 46 -1.69 18.19 3.25
CA LEU A 46 -2.10 17.24 2.23
C LEU A 46 -3.63 17.14 2.14
N ASP A 47 -4.16 17.36 0.94
CA ASP A 47 -5.55 17.04 0.60
C ASP A 47 -5.62 15.65 -0.03
N VAL A 48 -6.58 14.84 0.42
CA VAL A 48 -6.79 13.48 -0.09
C VAL A 48 -8.06 13.44 -0.93
N ALA A 49 -7.94 12.87 -2.12
CA ALA A 49 -9.08 12.67 -3.00
C ALA A 49 -9.95 11.50 -2.53
N ARG A 50 -11.28 11.69 -2.57
CA ARG A 50 -12.26 10.61 -2.32
C ARG A 50 -12.51 9.82 -3.59
N THR A 51 -11.50 9.10 -4.06
CA THR A 51 -11.51 8.28 -5.29
C THR A 51 -10.57 7.08 -5.13
N SER A 52 -10.56 6.18 -6.12
CA SER A 52 -9.58 5.09 -6.22
C SER A 52 -8.14 5.63 -6.27
N PHE A 53 -7.25 5.04 -5.46
CA PHE A 53 -5.84 5.38 -5.37
C PHE A 53 -4.91 4.16 -5.41
N CYS A 54 -5.47 2.94 -5.50
CA CYS A 54 -4.73 1.71 -5.29
C CYS A 54 -3.67 1.46 -6.37
N ALA A 55 -3.93 1.92 -7.61
CA ALA A 55 -2.97 1.88 -8.71
C ALA A 55 -1.77 2.82 -8.52
N GLN A 56 -1.82 3.73 -7.53
CA GLN A 56 -0.78 4.71 -7.23
C GLN A 56 0.15 4.19 -6.13
N VAL A 57 -0.22 3.09 -5.46
CA VAL A 57 0.62 2.43 -4.47
C VAL A 57 1.70 1.62 -5.21
N ALA A 58 2.96 2.04 -5.06
CA ALA A 58 4.09 1.35 -5.68
C ALA A 58 4.24 -0.08 -5.14
N PRO A 59 4.48 -1.10 -5.99
CA PRO A 59 4.67 -2.48 -5.54
C PRO A 59 5.77 -2.64 -4.49
N ALA A 60 6.90 -1.93 -4.62
CA ALA A 60 7.99 -1.98 -3.64
C ALA A 60 7.57 -1.48 -2.24
N ALA A 61 6.62 -0.55 -2.15
CA ALA A 61 6.10 -0.09 -0.87
C ALA A 61 5.15 -1.13 -0.24
N VAL A 62 4.39 -1.87 -1.06
CA VAL A 62 3.63 -3.04 -0.60
C VAL A 62 4.57 -4.10 -0.06
N GLU A 63 5.67 -4.39 -0.77
CA GLU A 63 6.64 -5.39 -0.33
C GLU A 63 7.35 -5.01 0.99
N ASP A 64 7.73 -3.74 1.17
CA ASP A 64 8.25 -3.23 2.46
C ASP A 64 7.20 -3.37 3.57
N ALA A 65 5.96 -2.98 3.26
CA ALA A 65 4.84 -3.03 4.19
C ALA A 65 4.47 -4.46 4.59
N LEU A 66 4.64 -5.45 3.70
CA LEU A 66 4.37 -6.87 3.92
C LEU A 66 5.60 -7.64 4.44
N GLY A 67 6.80 -7.13 4.25
CA GLY A 67 8.05 -7.83 4.59
C GLY A 67 8.43 -8.89 3.55
N GLY A 68 7.89 -8.77 2.33
CA GLY A 68 8.01 -9.74 1.26
C GLY A 68 6.97 -9.53 0.16
N ALA A 69 6.97 -10.41 -0.84
CA ALA A 69 6.02 -10.36 -1.94
C ALA A 69 4.55 -10.50 -1.46
N SER A 70 3.65 -9.82 -2.15
CA SER A 70 2.21 -10.01 -1.98
C SER A 70 1.78 -11.29 -2.72
N ASP A 71 1.04 -12.16 -2.03
CA ASP A 71 0.44 -13.37 -2.61
C ASP A 71 -0.90 -13.05 -3.29
N SER A 72 -1.66 -12.11 -2.72
CA SER A 72 -2.94 -11.67 -3.28
C SER A 72 -3.21 -10.21 -2.96
N SER A 73 -4.08 -9.60 -3.76
CA SER A 73 -4.55 -8.23 -3.56
C SER A 73 -6.03 -8.12 -3.94
N ASP A 74 -6.75 -7.29 -3.20
CA ASP A 74 -8.13 -6.91 -3.49
C ASP A 74 -8.21 -5.37 -3.58
N GLU A 75 -9.04 -4.87 -4.49
CA GLU A 75 -9.44 -3.47 -4.58
C GLU A 75 -10.97 -3.40 -4.62
N TRP A 76 -11.51 -2.33 -4.05
CA TRP A 76 -12.94 -2.02 -4.12
C TRP A 76 -13.17 -0.52 -4.22
N VAL A 77 -14.30 -0.17 -4.82
CA VAL A 77 -14.79 1.21 -4.90
C VAL A 77 -16.13 1.38 -4.19
N ASN A 78 -16.51 2.63 -3.98
CA ASN A 78 -17.79 2.95 -3.36
C ASN A 78 -18.97 2.34 -4.14
N GLY A 79 -19.79 1.55 -3.45
CA GLY A 79 -20.93 0.81 -4.01
C GLY A 79 -20.65 -0.67 -4.29
N ASP A 80 -19.39 -1.10 -4.27
CA ASP A 80 -19.05 -2.52 -4.49
C ASP A 80 -19.45 -3.38 -3.31
N ARG A 81 -19.83 -4.64 -3.58
CA ARG A 81 -19.91 -5.65 -2.53
C ARG A 81 -18.51 -6.21 -2.26
N ALA A 82 -17.91 -5.83 -1.14
CA ALA A 82 -16.52 -6.16 -0.80
C ALA A 82 -16.42 -6.79 0.60
N ARG A 83 -15.31 -7.51 0.83
CA ARG A 83 -14.97 -8.01 2.18
C ARG A 83 -14.32 -6.89 2.98
N LEU A 84 -15.11 -6.20 3.80
CA LEU A 84 -14.66 -5.02 4.57
C LEU A 84 -13.91 -5.42 5.85
N ALA A 85 -14.23 -6.59 6.41
CA ALA A 85 -13.53 -7.15 7.57
C ALA A 85 -13.60 -8.69 7.53
N ASP A 86 -12.89 -9.35 8.45
CA ASP A 86 -12.94 -10.80 8.56
C ASP A 86 -14.37 -11.29 8.84
N GLY A 87 -14.90 -12.10 7.92
CA GLY A 87 -16.28 -12.60 7.98
C GLY A 87 -17.36 -11.58 7.61
N VAL A 88 -17.00 -10.35 7.23
CA VAL A 88 -17.95 -9.28 6.87
C VAL A 88 -17.81 -8.94 5.39
N THR A 89 -18.87 -9.22 4.63
CA THR A 89 -19.02 -8.79 3.24
C THR A 89 -20.25 -7.90 3.12
N ASP A 90 -20.06 -6.66 2.69
CA ASP A 90 -21.14 -5.66 2.58
C ASP A 90 -20.86 -4.69 1.43
N VAL A 91 -21.78 -3.74 1.19
CA VAL A 91 -21.60 -2.63 0.25
C VAL A 91 -20.61 -1.63 0.82
N ALA A 92 -19.52 -1.40 0.10
CA ALA A 92 -18.49 -0.44 0.47
C ALA A 92 -19.01 0.99 0.37
N HIS A 93 -18.70 1.79 1.39
CA HIS A 93 -18.90 3.24 1.41
C HIS A 93 -17.57 3.99 1.34
N GLU A 94 -16.60 3.38 0.67
CA GLU A 94 -15.19 3.76 0.67
C GLU A 94 -14.49 3.26 -0.61
N PHE A 95 -13.33 3.84 -0.90
CA PHE A 95 -12.38 3.36 -1.90
C PHE A 95 -11.21 2.74 -1.18
N GLY A 96 -10.84 1.50 -1.48
CA GLY A 96 -9.82 0.83 -0.69
C GLY A 96 -9.15 -0.35 -1.38
N CYS A 97 -8.04 -0.74 -0.80
CA CYS A 97 -7.24 -1.87 -1.24
C CYS A 97 -6.64 -2.61 -0.06
N ARG A 98 -6.41 -3.89 -0.31
CA ARG A 98 -5.80 -4.82 0.62
C ARG A 98 -4.80 -5.69 -0.10
N TRP A 99 -3.65 -5.90 0.52
CA TRP A 99 -2.62 -6.83 0.08
C TRP A 99 -2.33 -7.84 1.18
N VAL A 100 -2.04 -9.08 0.80
CA VAL A 100 -1.82 -10.19 1.73
C VAL A 100 -0.55 -10.95 1.32
N ALA A 101 0.36 -11.14 2.27
CA ALA A 101 1.55 -11.97 2.12
C ALA A 101 1.27 -13.45 2.40
N ALA A 102 2.20 -14.33 2.03
CA ALA A 102 2.10 -15.78 2.27
C ALA A 102 1.92 -16.19 3.73
N ASP A 103 2.45 -15.40 4.68
CA ASP A 103 2.30 -15.64 6.11
C ASP A 103 0.97 -15.10 6.70
N GLY A 104 0.15 -14.46 5.86
CA GLY A 104 -1.12 -13.84 6.24
C GLY A 104 -1.00 -12.39 6.73
N THR A 105 0.20 -11.80 6.73
CA THR A 105 0.39 -10.38 6.98
C THR A 105 -0.41 -9.58 5.96
N THR A 106 -1.17 -8.59 6.44
CA THR A 106 -2.10 -7.81 5.63
C THR A 106 -1.73 -6.33 5.68
N ALA A 107 -1.62 -5.68 4.52
CA ALA A 107 -1.57 -4.23 4.39
C ALA A 107 -2.88 -3.72 3.82
N THR A 108 -3.42 -2.63 4.37
CA THR A 108 -4.71 -2.07 3.94
C THR A 108 -4.69 -0.56 3.97
N GLY A 109 -5.37 0.06 3.00
CA GLY A 109 -5.65 1.50 2.97
C GLY A 109 -7.03 1.75 2.40
N TRP A 110 -7.75 2.73 2.94
CA TRP A 110 -9.06 3.14 2.40
C TRP A 110 -9.41 4.59 2.73
N VAL A 111 -10.17 5.22 1.83
CA VAL A 111 -10.73 6.58 1.97
C VAL A 111 -12.25 6.49 2.02
N PHE A 112 -12.86 7.09 3.06
CA PHE A 112 -14.32 7.18 3.17
C PHE A 112 -14.90 8.05 2.04
N ALA A 113 -15.91 7.54 1.34
CA ALA A 113 -16.44 8.21 0.15
C ALA A 113 -17.31 9.46 0.44
N PRO A 114 -18.12 9.50 1.51
CA PRO A 114 -18.77 10.73 1.94
C PRO A 114 -17.79 11.75 2.53
N PRO A 115 -18.02 13.07 2.33
CA PRO A 115 -17.21 14.10 2.98
C PRO A 115 -17.38 14.05 4.51
N VAL A 116 -16.29 14.30 5.22
CA VAL A 116 -16.24 14.26 6.69
C VAL A 116 -15.92 15.65 7.22
N THR A 117 -16.81 16.17 8.07
CA THR A 117 -16.58 17.44 8.78
C THR A 117 -15.61 17.24 9.95
N PRO A 118 -14.92 18.28 10.43
CA PRO A 118 -14.07 18.19 11.62
C PRO A 118 -14.78 17.61 12.85
N LYS A 119 -16.04 17.99 13.07
CA LYS A 119 -16.86 17.43 14.15
C LYS A 119 -17.05 15.92 13.98
N ARG A 120 -17.36 15.47 12.76
CA ARG A 120 -17.54 14.05 12.46
C ARG A 120 -16.23 13.28 12.56
N ALA A 121 -15.11 13.86 12.13
CA ALA A 121 -13.79 13.28 12.28
C ALA A 121 -13.43 13.05 13.76
N GLU A 122 -13.77 13.99 14.64
CA GLU A 122 -13.57 13.84 16.09
C GLU A 122 -14.39 12.69 16.70
N GLU A 123 -15.63 12.50 16.21
CA GLU A 123 -16.46 11.36 16.59
C GLU A 123 -15.84 10.03 16.13
N LEU A 124 -15.36 9.97 14.87
CA LEU A 124 -14.69 8.79 14.32
C LEU A 124 -13.39 8.46 15.05
N ARG A 125 -12.57 9.48 15.33
CA ARG A 125 -11.35 9.38 16.14
C ARG A 125 -11.65 8.78 17.51
N THR A 126 -12.67 9.29 18.19
CA THR A 126 -13.10 8.81 19.50
C THR A 126 -13.63 7.38 19.44
N ALA A 127 -14.37 7.03 18.39
CA ALA A 127 -14.88 5.68 18.19
C ALA A 127 -13.74 4.67 17.96
N ALA A 128 -12.78 5.00 17.09
CA ALA A 128 -11.60 4.17 16.85
C ALA A 128 -10.77 3.96 18.12
N ALA A 129 -10.54 5.03 18.90
CA ALA A 129 -9.81 4.98 20.17
C ALA A 129 -10.48 4.08 21.24
N LYS A 130 -11.79 3.84 21.12
CA LYS A 130 -12.60 3.04 22.05
C LYS A 130 -13.08 1.72 21.44
N ALA A 131 -12.61 1.37 20.24
CA ALA A 131 -12.97 0.13 19.60
C ALA A 131 -12.56 -1.06 20.49
N SER A 132 -13.44 -2.06 20.59
CA SER A 132 -13.21 -3.24 21.43
C SER A 132 -11.93 -3.95 21.01
N GLY A 133 -11.07 -4.28 21.99
CA GLY A 133 -9.78 -4.95 21.74
C GLY A 133 -8.69 -4.05 21.16
N CYS A 134 -8.92 -2.73 21.03
CA CYS A 134 -7.94 -1.78 20.54
C CYS A 134 -7.56 -0.75 21.62
N ARG A 135 -6.31 -0.29 21.58
CA ARG A 135 -5.77 0.73 22.49
C ARG A 135 -5.05 1.82 21.70
N PRO A 136 -5.21 3.11 22.06
CA PRO A 136 -4.48 4.20 21.42
C PRO A 136 -2.96 4.08 21.60
N VAL A 137 -2.21 4.50 20.58
CA VAL A 137 -0.74 4.56 20.61
C VAL A 137 -0.29 6.00 20.82
N ALA A 138 0.12 6.34 22.05
CA ALA A 138 0.42 7.73 22.44
C ALA A 138 1.63 8.35 21.70
N ALA A 139 2.61 7.53 21.31
CA ALA A 139 3.84 7.99 20.63
C ALA A 139 3.70 8.09 19.10
N ALA A 140 2.50 7.87 18.55
CA ALA A 140 2.30 7.86 17.11
C ALA A 140 2.38 9.28 16.51
N PRO A 141 3.07 9.46 15.37
CA PRO A 141 3.01 10.70 14.61
C PRO A 141 1.58 11.04 14.19
N PRO A 142 1.24 12.33 14.00
CA PRO A 142 -0.07 12.71 13.49
C PRO A 142 -0.29 12.16 12.07
N TYR A 143 -1.54 11.83 11.75
CA TYR A 143 -1.94 11.32 10.44
C TYR A 143 -3.13 12.14 9.94
N GLY A 144 -2.86 13.35 9.45
CA GLY A 144 -3.89 14.35 9.19
C GLY A 144 -4.37 15.06 10.45
N ALA A 145 -5.45 15.84 10.32
CA ALA A 145 -6.17 16.44 11.44
C ALA A 145 -7.06 15.40 12.14
N HIS A 146 -7.41 15.64 13.41
CA HIS A 146 -8.28 14.73 14.19
C HIS A 146 -7.84 13.26 14.15
N SER A 147 -6.53 13.01 14.17
CA SER A 147 -6.00 11.68 13.94
C SER A 147 -5.92 10.83 15.21
N VAL A 148 -5.90 9.51 15.03
CA VAL A 148 -5.58 8.54 16.07
C VAL A 148 -4.85 7.34 15.46
N ALA A 149 -3.86 6.82 16.20
CA ALA A 149 -3.30 5.51 15.95
C ALA A 149 -3.76 4.54 17.03
N VAL A 150 -4.12 3.32 16.64
CA VAL A 150 -4.56 2.26 17.54
C VAL A 150 -3.81 0.97 17.28
N ARG A 151 -3.61 0.18 18.32
CA ARG A 151 -3.14 -1.20 18.24
C ARG A 151 -4.19 -2.14 18.82
N CYS A 152 -4.53 -3.16 18.06
CA CYS A 152 -5.57 -4.12 18.39
C CYS A 152 -4.97 -5.50 18.73
N GLU A 153 -5.69 -6.26 19.53
CA GLU A 153 -5.27 -7.59 20.01
C GLU A 153 -5.11 -8.63 18.90
N ASP A 154 -5.71 -8.40 17.73
CA ASP A 154 -5.59 -9.25 16.54
C ASP A 154 -4.29 -9.04 15.75
N GLY A 155 -3.39 -8.19 16.24
CA GLY A 155 -2.13 -7.83 15.61
C GLY A 155 -2.21 -6.64 14.65
N THR A 156 -3.38 -5.99 14.54
CA THR A 156 -3.56 -4.79 13.71
C THR A 156 -2.99 -3.55 14.40
N THR A 157 -2.19 -2.78 13.69
CA THR A 157 -1.91 -1.37 14.02
C THR A 157 -2.44 -0.50 12.89
N ALA A 158 -3.28 0.48 13.23
CA ALA A 158 -3.97 1.33 12.27
C ALA A 158 -3.80 2.81 12.61
N PHE A 159 -3.74 3.65 11.58
CA PHE A 159 -3.86 5.10 11.70
C PHE A 159 -5.11 5.56 10.96
N HIS A 160 -5.78 6.54 11.55
CA HIS A 160 -6.95 7.19 10.96
C HIS A 160 -6.83 8.70 11.14
N GLY A 161 -7.29 9.47 10.16
CA GLY A 161 -7.43 10.91 10.32
C GLY A 161 -8.02 11.62 9.11
N LEU A 162 -8.18 12.92 9.27
CA LEU A 162 -8.84 13.82 8.32
C LEU A 162 -7.81 14.58 7.49
N PHE A 163 -7.94 14.50 6.17
CA PHE A 163 -7.14 15.22 5.17
C PHE A 163 -8.10 16.02 4.30
N GLY A 164 -8.08 17.36 4.41
CA GLY A 164 -9.15 18.20 3.87
C GLY A 164 -10.52 17.81 4.47
N ASP A 165 -11.41 17.26 3.65
CA ASP A 165 -12.70 16.68 4.04
C ASP A 165 -12.79 15.15 3.78
N ALA A 166 -11.65 14.47 3.59
CA ALA A 166 -11.55 13.02 3.42
C ALA A 166 -11.04 12.34 4.69
N TRP A 167 -11.77 11.32 5.17
CA TRP A 167 -11.31 10.46 6.25
C TRP A 167 -10.54 9.29 5.66
N LEU A 168 -9.24 9.25 5.94
CA LEU A 168 -8.32 8.24 5.43
C LEU A 168 -7.86 7.32 6.55
N SER A 169 -7.74 6.04 6.22
CA SER A 169 -7.29 5.00 7.12
C SER A 169 -6.27 4.10 6.45
N CYS A 170 -5.30 3.63 7.22
CA CYS A 170 -4.29 2.67 6.80
C CYS A 170 -3.97 1.74 7.97
N SER A 171 -3.64 0.50 7.68
CA SER A 171 -3.29 -0.47 8.72
C SER A 171 -2.37 -1.56 8.22
N LEU A 172 -1.55 -2.08 9.14
CA LEU A 172 -0.87 -3.37 8.99
C LEU A 172 -1.38 -4.34 10.06
N ARG A 173 -1.70 -5.56 9.65
CA ARG A 173 -1.96 -6.68 10.55
C ARG A 173 -0.90 -7.73 10.33
N ILE A 174 -0.02 -7.92 11.31
CA ILE A 174 1.13 -8.84 11.21
C ILE A 174 0.75 -10.23 11.73
N ARG A 175 1.18 -11.27 10.99
CA ARG A 175 0.98 -12.68 11.37
C ARG A 175 2.32 -13.46 11.31
N PRO A 176 2.67 -14.29 12.32
CA PRO A 176 2.01 -14.39 13.62
C PRO A 176 2.03 -13.04 14.35
N ALA A 177 1.05 -12.82 15.25
CA ALA A 177 0.95 -11.55 15.96
C ALA A 177 2.27 -11.29 16.72
N GLY A 178 2.88 -10.16 16.40
CA GLY A 178 4.08 -9.64 17.04
C GLY A 178 3.96 -8.14 17.15
N ASP A 179 4.95 -7.51 17.78
CA ASP A 179 5.01 -6.06 17.82
C ASP A 179 5.42 -5.56 16.43
N ALA A 180 4.43 -5.16 15.63
CA ALA A 180 4.67 -4.35 14.45
C ALA A 180 5.41 -3.08 14.87
N ASP A 181 6.59 -2.86 14.29
CA ASP A 181 7.28 -1.59 14.47
C ASP A 181 6.38 -0.46 13.98
N LEU A 182 6.13 0.51 14.85
CA LEU A 182 5.31 1.68 14.56
C LEU A 182 5.87 2.45 13.37
N ASP A 183 7.18 2.40 13.16
CA ASP A 183 7.87 3.01 12.02
C ASP A 183 7.47 2.35 10.69
N ARG A 184 7.41 1.01 10.63
CA ARG A 184 6.95 0.27 9.44
C ARG A 184 5.49 0.58 9.11
N VAL A 185 4.63 0.62 10.14
CA VAL A 185 3.21 0.99 9.95
C VAL A 185 3.10 2.45 9.50
N GLY A 186 3.91 3.33 10.09
CA GLY A 186 3.98 4.74 9.71
C GLY A 186 4.38 4.92 8.24
N ARG A 187 5.43 4.25 7.77
CA ARG A 187 5.83 4.26 6.36
C ARG A 187 4.71 3.80 5.42
N TRP A 188 4.04 2.69 5.76
CA TRP A 188 2.88 2.23 5.00
C TRP A 188 1.79 3.31 4.91
N CYS A 189 1.47 3.92 6.05
CA CYS A 189 0.49 5.00 6.12
C CYS A 189 0.90 6.24 5.33
N ALA A 190 2.18 6.62 5.34
CA ALA A 190 2.69 7.70 4.51
C ALA A 190 2.53 7.40 3.02
N THR A 191 2.83 6.17 2.59
CA THR A 191 2.58 5.70 1.21
C THR A 191 1.10 5.80 0.84
N VAL A 192 0.19 5.34 1.71
CA VAL A 192 -1.26 5.43 1.44
C VAL A 192 -1.71 6.89 1.32
N ALA A 193 -1.27 7.76 2.22
CA ALA A 193 -1.59 9.19 2.15
C ALA A 193 -1.06 9.85 0.87
N GLN A 194 0.19 9.58 0.48
CA GLN A 194 0.79 10.09 -0.75
C GLN A 194 0.06 9.57 -1.99
N ALA A 195 -0.30 8.28 -2.03
CA ALA A 195 -1.02 7.68 -3.15
C ALA A 195 -2.43 8.24 -3.31
N ALA A 196 -3.11 8.54 -2.20
CA ALA A 196 -4.45 9.12 -2.18
C ALA A 196 -4.46 10.65 -2.27
N GLY A 197 -3.29 11.29 -2.15
CA GLY A 197 -3.13 12.74 -2.24
C GLY A 197 -3.42 13.29 -3.64
N SER A 198 -3.87 14.55 -3.71
CA SER A 198 -4.16 15.27 -4.97
C SER A 198 -3.29 16.49 -5.16
#